data_AF-A0A951NJL2-F1
#
_entry.id   AF-A0A951NJL2-F1
#
_cell.length_a   1.000
_cell.length_b   1.000
_cell.length_c   1.000
_cell.angle_alpha   90.00
_cell.angle_beta   90.00
_cell.angle_gamma   90.00
#
_symmetry.space_group_name_H-M   'P 1'
#
loop_
_entity.id
_entity.type
_entity.pdbx_description
1 polymer ?
#
loop_
_entity_poly.entity_id
_entity_poly.type
_entity_poly.pdbx_seq_one_letter_code
_entity_poly.pdbx_strand_id
1 'polypeptide(L)'
;MTTPTTVPPDAFHVYDTTLRDGAQREGLSLSVNDKLAIARHLDDLGVGFIEGGWPGANPKDAEFFRRARTELTLSSAQLAAFGSTRRAGGDTAQDLAHLRESGAGVVTLVAKADVRHVERALRTTREENLAMIRDSVAHLTAEGQRVFLDAEHFFDGYLADPVYAVECLTVAAEAGADVLVLCDTNGGMLPYRLADIVGAVVGTGLRVGIHAHNDTACAVANSLAAIDVGATHVQGTANGYGERCGNADLFSVISALEVKTGRQVLPPGRLVELGRVAHAVAEVANIAPDAHQPWVGSSAFAHKAGLHVSAIKADPDLYQHVDPAVVGNDMRLLV
;
A
#
# COMPACT_ATOMS: atom_id res chain seq x y z
N MET A 1 2.73 8.13 35.23
CA MET A 1 2.90 8.71 33.88
C MET A 1 3.14 7.54 32.94
N THR A 2 2.08 7.05 32.31
CA THR A 2 2.13 5.96 31.34
C THR A 2 2.81 6.46 30.08
N THR A 3 3.91 5.83 29.70
CA THR A 3 4.57 6.03 28.42
C THR A 3 3.51 5.86 27.31
N PRO A 4 3.31 6.84 26.41
CA PRO A 4 2.41 6.66 25.29
C PRO A 4 2.96 5.51 24.44
N THR A 5 2.15 4.50 24.19
CA THR A 5 2.47 3.39 23.30
C THR A 5 2.68 3.98 21.90
N THR A 6 3.89 3.83 21.36
CA THR A 6 4.34 4.49 20.11
C THR A 6 3.93 3.76 18.83
N VAL A 7 3.27 2.61 18.95
CA VAL A 7 2.75 1.83 17.81
C VAL A 7 1.28 2.24 17.62
N PRO A 8 0.87 2.71 16.42
CA PRO A 8 -0.54 2.85 16.11
C PRO A 8 -1.26 1.54 16.46
N PRO A 9 -2.48 1.57 17.03
CA PRO A 9 -3.20 0.34 17.29
C PRO A 9 -3.27 -0.48 16.00
N ASP A 10 -3.08 -1.80 16.09
CA ASP A 10 -3.18 -2.74 14.97
C ASP A 10 -4.61 -2.82 14.38
N ALA A 11 -5.45 -1.82 14.65
CA ALA A 11 -6.80 -1.63 14.15
C ALA A 11 -6.82 -1.04 12.73
N PHE A 12 -5.77 -0.35 12.29
CA PHE A 12 -5.67 0.18 10.92
C PHE A 12 -4.23 0.20 10.41
N HIS A 13 -4.02 -0.23 9.16
CA HIS A 13 -2.70 -0.32 8.55
C HIS A 13 -2.54 0.66 7.39
N VAL A 14 -1.48 1.47 7.44
CA VAL A 14 -0.91 2.14 6.25
C VAL A 14 0.31 1.32 5.82
N TYR A 15 0.24 0.75 4.63
CA TYR A 15 1.25 -0.18 4.10
C TYR A 15 1.85 0.40 2.81
N ASP A 16 3.13 0.77 2.85
CA ASP A 16 3.82 1.35 1.70
C ASP A 16 4.48 0.27 0.82
N THR A 17 4.17 0.28 -0.48
CA THR A 17 4.73 -0.62 -1.49
C THR A 17 5.75 0.07 -2.41
N THR A 18 6.26 1.26 -2.07
CA THR A 18 7.12 2.07 -2.93
C THR A 18 8.38 1.32 -3.37
N LEU A 19 8.98 0.56 -2.46
CA LEU A 19 10.24 -0.17 -2.70
C LEU A 19 10.08 -1.45 -3.53
N ARG A 20 8.84 -1.91 -3.76
CA ARG A 20 8.52 -3.08 -4.58
C ARG A 20 7.69 -2.68 -5.77
N ASP A 21 6.42 -2.34 -5.54
CA ASP A 21 5.46 -2.03 -6.60
C ASP A 21 5.76 -0.67 -7.23
N GLY A 22 6.08 0.33 -6.40
CA GLY A 22 6.50 1.64 -6.89
C GLY A 22 7.73 1.56 -7.79
N ALA A 23 8.67 0.66 -7.47
CA ALA A 23 9.88 0.43 -8.25
C ALA A 23 9.65 -0.26 -9.61
N GLN A 24 8.44 -0.73 -9.91
CA GLN A 24 8.07 -1.25 -11.24
C GLN A 24 7.70 -0.15 -12.23
N ARG A 25 7.63 1.11 -11.78
CA ARG A 25 7.42 2.26 -12.67
C ARG A 25 8.50 2.31 -13.75
N GLU A 26 8.08 2.45 -15.01
CA GLU A 26 9.01 2.62 -16.12
C GLU A 26 9.93 3.84 -15.89
N GLY A 27 11.24 3.62 -16.02
CA GLY A 27 12.26 4.64 -15.81
C GLY A 27 12.70 4.84 -14.36
N LEU A 28 12.10 4.15 -13.38
CA LEU A 28 12.52 4.16 -11.98
C LEU A 28 13.44 2.95 -11.71
N SER A 29 14.61 3.19 -11.13
CA SER A 29 15.52 2.11 -10.71
C SER A 29 16.21 2.49 -9.42
N LEU A 30 16.02 1.68 -8.38
CA LEU A 30 16.62 1.90 -7.06
C LEU A 30 17.86 1.01 -6.88
N SER A 31 18.92 1.59 -6.36
CA SER A 31 20.02 0.85 -5.72
C SER A 31 19.59 0.41 -4.31
N VAL A 32 20.34 -0.51 -3.69
CA VAL A 32 20.06 -0.92 -2.31
C VAL A 32 20.19 0.26 -1.33
N ASN A 33 21.10 1.19 -1.60
CA ASN A 33 21.25 2.41 -0.78
C ASN A 33 20.01 3.31 -0.89
N ASP A 34 19.45 3.44 -2.09
CA ASP A 34 18.23 4.22 -2.32
C ASP A 34 17.04 3.59 -1.57
N LYS A 35 16.92 2.25 -1.63
CA LYS A 35 15.89 1.52 -0.88
C LYS A 35 16.02 1.75 0.64
N LEU A 36 17.24 1.70 1.19
CA LEU A 36 17.49 1.97 2.60
C LEU A 36 17.18 3.43 2.97
N ALA A 37 17.48 4.39 2.09
CA ALA A 37 17.18 5.81 2.32
C ALA A 37 15.67 6.08 2.32
N ILE A 38 14.94 5.57 1.30
CA ILE A 38 13.49 5.67 1.22
C ILE A 38 12.81 4.98 2.41
N ALA A 39 13.27 3.79 2.82
CA ALA A 39 12.73 3.10 4.00
C ALA A 39 12.82 3.96 5.28
N ARG A 40 13.93 4.69 5.47
CA ARG A 40 14.07 5.63 6.62
C ARG A 40 13.08 6.78 6.52
N HIS A 41 12.89 7.37 5.34
CA HIS A 41 11.92 8.44 5.16
C HIS A 41 10.48 8.00 5.40
N LEU A 42 10.13 6.78 5.01
CA LEU A 42 8.80 6.21 5.25
C LEU A 42 8.58 5.88 6.74
N ASP A 43 9.59 5.33 7.43
CA ASP A 43 9.54 5.13 8.89
C ASP A 43 9.49 6.46 9.64
N ASP A 44 10.22 7.46 9.15
CA ASP A 44 10.14 8.83 9.65
C ASP A 44 8.76 9.46 9.42
N LEU A 45 8.03 9.10 8.37
CA LEU A 45 6.63 9.52 8.27
C LEU A 45 5.76 8.78 9.29
N GLY A 46 6.11 7.55 9.63
CA GLY A 46 5.42 6.72 10.59
C GLY A 46 4.39 5.78 9.96
N VAL A 47 4.62 5.34 8.71
CA VAL A 47 3.80 4.26 8.12
C VAL A 47 3.98 2.97 8.93
N GLY A 48 2.96 2.13 9.00
CA GLY A 48 2.99 0.91 9.80
C GLY A 48 3.80 -0.22 9.15
N PHE A 49 3.86 -0.24 7.82
CA PHE A 49 4.55 -1.28 7.06
C PHE A 49 5.25 -0.73 5.84
N ILE A 50 6.40 -1.31 5.52
CA ILE A 50 7.18 -1.01 4.30
C ILE A 50 7.50 -2.33 3.61
N GLU A 51 7.00 -2.51 2.38
CA GLU A 51 7.28 -3.68 1.56
C GLU A 51 8.65 -3.58 0.89
N GLY A 52 9.62 -4.34 1.40
CA GLY A 52 11.02 -4.21 1.03
C GLY A 52 11.41 -4.76 -0.35
N GLY A 53 10.51 -5.48 -1.04
CA GLY A 53 10.78 -6.12 -2.33
C GLY A 53 10.56 -7.63 -2.33
N TRP A 54 10.99 -8.28 -3.42
CA TRP A 54 10.84 -9.72 -3.65
C TRP A 54 12.22 -10.42 -3.62
N PRO A 55 12.70 -10.89 -2.45
CA PRO A 55 14.05 -11.42 -2.29
C PRO A 55 14.35 -12.68 -3.12
N GLY A 56 13.33 -13.45 -3.52
CA GLY A 56 13.48 -14.61 -4.40
C GLY A 56 13.54 -14.29 -5.90
N ALA A 57 13.10 -13.09 -6.30
CA ALA A 57 13.05 -12.69 -7.71
C ALA A 57 14.13 -11.66 -8.08
N ASN A 58 14.56 -10.83 -7.13
CA ASN A 58 15.52 -9.76 -7.37
C ASN A 58 16.69 -9.80 -6.37
N PRO A 59 17.95 -10.00 -6.83
CA PRO A 59 19.12 -10.00 -5.95
C PRO A 59 19.31 -8.72 -5.13
N LYS A 60 18.89 -7.56 -5.65
CA LYS A 60 18.93 -6.29 -4.90
C LYS A 60 17.99 -6.31 -3.69
N ASP A 61 16.87 -7.02 -3.79
CA ASP A 61 15.88 -7.10 -2.71
C ASP A 61 16.37 -8.05 -1.62
N ALA A 62 16.96 -9.19 -1.98
CA ALA A 62 17.64 -10.06 -1.03
C ALA A 62 18.76 -9.32 -0.28
N GLU A 63 19.56 -8.54 -1.00
CA GLU A 63 20.62 -7.72 -0.39
C GLU A 63 20.07 -6.60 0.49
N PHE A 64 18.96 -5.97 0.09
CA PHE A 64 18.25 -4.99 0.91
C PHE A 64 17.82 -5.60 2.26
N PHE A 65 17.14 -6.75 2.27
CA PHE A 65 16.75 -7.40 3.52
C PHE A 65 17.95 -7.80 4.36
N ARG A 66 19.03 -8.29 3.73
CA ARG A 66 20.27 -8.64 4.44
C ARG A 66 20.87 -7.43 5.17
N ARG A 67 20.96 -6.29 4.49
CA ARG A 67 21.53 -5.05 5.04
C ARG A 67 20.59 -4.35 6.02
N ALA A 68 19.29 -4.38 5.76
CA ALA A 68 18.27 -3.77 6.60
C ALA A 68 18.37 -4.24 8.07
N ARG A 69 18.69 -5.52 8.29
CA ARG A 69 18.89 -6.10 9.63
C ARG A 69 19.95 -5.38 10.48
N THR A 70 20.94 -4.75 9.86
CA THR A 70 22.06 -4.07 10.55
C THR A 70 22.10 -2.56 10.31
N GLU A 71 21.47 -2.07 9.24
CA GLU A 71 21.58 -0.67 8.80
C GLU A 71 20.28 0.14 8.96
N LEU A 72 19.14 -0.52 9.22
CA LEU A 72 17.88 0.14 9.54
C LEU A 72 17.54 -0.05 11.02
N THR A 73 17.13 1.04 11.65
CA THR A 73 16.45 1.04 12.95
C THR A 73 15.10 1.66 12.70
N LEU A 74 14.07 0.81 12.62
CA LEU A 74 12.70 1.25 12.37
C LEU A 74 11.99 1.48 13.71
N SER A 75 11.37 2.64 13.84
CA SER A 75 10.68 3.09 15.04
C SER A 75 9.16 2.89 14.97
N SER A 76 8.63 2.88 13.74
CA SER A 76 7.18 2.82 13.47
C SER A 76 6.84 1.61 12.58
N ALA A 77 7.63 1.39 11.53
CA ALA A 77 7.31 0.43 10.48
C ALA A 77 7.85 -0.98 10.77
N GLN A 78 7.12 -1.99 10.32
CA GLN A 78 7.62 -3.35 10.13
C GLN A 78 7.97 -3.58 8.64
N LEU A 79 9.08 -4.26 8.38
CA LEU A 79 9.40 -4.68 7.01
C LEU A 79 8.57 -5.89 6.62
N ALA A 80 8.04 -5.83 5.40
CA ALA A 80 7.33 -6.93 4.75
C ALA A 80 8.10 -7.42 3.52
N ALA A 81 8.29 -8.74 3.39
CA ALA A 81 8.82 -9.37 2.19
C ALA A 81 7.67 -9.80 1.26
N PHE A 82 7.76 -9.46 -0.01
CA PHE A 82 6.78 -9.86 -1.02
C PHE A 82 7.21 -11.18 -1.68
N GLY A 83 6.25 -12.04 -1.99
CA GLY A 83 6.48 -13.23 -2.78
C GLY A 83 5.19 -13.87 -3.28
N SER A 84 5.32 -14.90 -4.12
CA SER A 84 4.18 -15.71 -4.54
C SER A 84 3.95 -16.88 -3.58
N THR A 85 2.74 -17.45 -3.64
CA THR A 85 2.51 -18.80 -3.10
C THR A 85 3.50 -19.83 -3.67
N ARG A 86 3.58 -21.01 -3.03
CA ARG A 86 4.28 -22.18 -3.60
C ARG A 86 3.83 -22.44 -5.03
N ARG A 87 4.68 -23.07 -5.82
CA ARG A 87 4.35 -23.42 -7.20
C ARG A 87 3.32 -24.56 -7.22
N ALA A 88 2.58 -24.66 -8.31
CA ALA A 88 1.68 -25.78 -8.55
C ALA A 88 2.49 -27.09 -8.57
N GLY A 89 2.11 -28.06 -7.72
CA GLY A 89 2.87 -29.30 -7.51
C GLY A 89 4.28 -29.13 -6.93
N GLY A 90 4.63 -27.95 -6.42
CA GLY A 90 5.92 -27.63 -5.82
C GLY A 90 6.02 -28.00 -4.33
N ASP A 91 7.23 -27.89 -3.79
CA ASP A 91 7.51 -28.09 -2.37
C ASP A 91 7.41 -26.75 -1.63
N THR A 92 6.49 -26.64 -0.67
CA THR A 92 6.22 -25.39 0.06
C THR A 92 7.46 -24.85 0.77
N ALA A 93 8.20 -25.72 1.44
CA ALA A 93 9.35 -25.31 2.25
C ALA A 93 10.50 -24.82 1.36
N GLN A 94 10.73 -25.46 0.22
CA GLN A 94 11.74 -25.05 -0.74
C GLN A 94 11.32 -23.77 -1.48
N ASP A 95 10.11 -23.71 -2.00
CA ASP A 95 9.62 -22.59 -2.82
C ASP A 95 9.57 -21.29 -2.00
N LEU A 96 9.25 -21.36 -0.71
CA LEU A 96 9.12 -20.19 0.17
C LEU A 96 10.36 -19.89 1.01
N ALA A 97 11.48 -20.60 0.79
CA ALA A 97 12.70 -20.43 1.58
C ALA A 97 13.21 -18.99 1.61
N HIS A 98 13.18 -18.32 0.46
CA HIS A 98 13.61 -16.94 0.29
C HIS A 98 12.83 -15.94 1.15
N LEU A 99 11.56 -16.20 1.46
CA LEU A 99 10.72 -15.34 2.30
C LEU A 99 11.10 -15.46 3.77
N ARG A 100 11.41 -16.68 4.23
CA ARG A 100 11.92 -16.92 5.59
C ARG A 100 13.33 -16.34 5.78
N GLU A 101 14.21 -16.58 4.81
CA GLU A 101 15.61 -16.14 4.83
C GLU A 101 15.76 -14.60 4.77
N SER A 102 14.75 -13.91 4.25
CA SER A 102 14.66 -12.44 4.30
C SER A 102 14.73 -11.92 5.74
N GLY A 103 14.20 -12.68 6.71
CA GLY A 103 14.08 -12.27 8.11
C GLY A 103 13.06 -11.15 8.35
N ALA A 104 12.20 -10.85 7.37
CA ALA A 104 11.08 -9.94 7.55
C ALA A 104 10.04 -10.54 8.52
N GLY A 105 9.54 -9.73 9.46
CA GLY A 105 8.49 -10.16 10.40
C GLY A 105 7.13 -10.34 9.73
N VAL A 106 6.93 -9.70 8.57
CA VAL A 106 5.74 -9.79 7.74
C VAL A 106 6.08 -10.37 6.38
N VAL A 107 5.19 -11.19 5.83
CA VAL A 107 5.25 -11.65 4.44
C VAL A 107 3.94 -11.32 3.76
N THR A 108 4.02 -10.70 2.58
CA THR A 108 2.87 -10.47 1.72
C THR A 108 2.94 -11.43 0.56
N LEU A 109 2.00 -12.37 0.53
CA LEU A 109 1.88 -13.37 -0.51
C LEU A 109 0.90 -12.91 -1.58
N VAL A 110 1.32 -12.93 -2.84
CA VAL A 110 0.41 -12.78 -3.97
C VAL A 110 -0.20 -14.12 -4.38
N ALA A 111 -1.52 -14.13 -4.56
CA ALA A 111 -2.26 -15.27 -5.09
C ALA A 111 -3.30 -14.82 -6.12
N LYS A 112 -3.53 -15.61 -7.16
CA LYS A 112 -4.55 -15.32 -8.18
C LYS A 112 -5.95 -15.59 -7.60
N ALA A 113 -6.79 -14.55 -7.56
CA ALA A 113 -8.19 -14.64 -7.15
C ALA A 113 -9.17 -14.64 -8.35
N ASP A 114 -8.65 -14.66 -9.58
CA ASP A 114 -9.43 -14.84 -10.80
C ASP A 114 -9.19 -16.23 -11.39
N VAL A 115 -10.24 -17.04 -11.52
CA VAL A 115 -10.18 -18.39 -12.11
C VAL A 115 -9.53 -18.40 -13.50
N ARG A 116 -9.75 -17.36 -14.31
CA ARG A 116 -9.18 -17.27 -15.65
C ARG A 116 -7.66 -17.16 -15.59
N HIS A 117 -7.11 -16.45 -14.60
CA HIS A 117 -5.67 -16.39 -14.37
C HIS A 117 -5.12 -17.70 -13.83
N VAL A 118 -5.88 -18.39 -12.96
CA VAL A 118 -5.50 -19.72 -12.47
C VAL A 118 -5.36 -20.72 -13.64
N GLU A 119 -6.37 -20.78 -14.50
CA GLU A 119 -6.39 -21.74 -15.62
C GLU A 119 -5.41 -21.37 -16.74
N ARG A 120 -5.24 -20.07 -17.04
CA ARG A 120 -4.51 -19.63 -18.24
C ARG A 120 -3.08 -19.18 -17.96
N ALA A 121 -2.86 -18.49 -16.85
CA ALA A 121 -1.54 -17.96 -16.49
C ALA A 121 -0.76 -18.97 -15.61
N LEU A 122 -1.38 -19.47 -14.53
CA LEU A 122 -0.77 -20.49 -13.69
C LEU A 122 -0.83 -21.89 -14.31
N ARG A 123 -1.78 -22.13 -15.22
CA ARG A 123 -2.00 -23.42 -15.90
C ARG A 123 -2.23 -24.56 -14.91
N THR A 124 -3.03 -24.27 -13.89
CA THR A 124 -3.40 -25.22 -12.84
C THR A 124 -4.91 -25.21 -12.60
N THR A 125 -5.41 -26.00 -11.66
CA THR A 125 -6.83 -26.09 -11.33
C THR A 125 -7.20 -25.17 -10.16
N ARG A 126 -8.51 -24.95 -9.98
CA ARG A 126 -9.06 -24.23 -8.82
C ARG A 126 -8.59 -24.85 -7.51
N GLU A 127 -8.72 -26.17 -7.40
CA GLU A 127 -8.37 -26.94 -6.21
C GLU A 127 -6.89 -26.82 -5.88
N GLU A 128 -6.01 -26.90 -6.89
CA GLU A 128 -4.58 -26.75 -6.68
C GLU A 128 -4.20 -25.31 -6.31
N ASN A 129 -4.85 -24.29 -6.88
CA ASN A 129 -4.64 -22.90 -6.46
C ASN A 129 -5.05 -22.67 -4.99
N LEU A 130 -6.19 -23.22 -4.56
CA LEU A 130 -6.62 -23.16 -3.16
C LEU A 130 -5.64 -23.90 -2.25
N ALA A 131 -5.09 -25.05 -2.68
CA ALA A 131 -4.05 -25.76 -1.96
C ALA A 131 -2.75 -24.95 -1.87
N MET A 132 -2.32 -24.31 -2.97
CA MET A 132 -1.16 -23.41 -3.00
C MET A 132 -1.30 -22.27 -1.98
N ILE A 133 -2.48 -21.62 -1.92
CA ILE A 133 -2.77 -20.57 -0.94
C ILE A 133 -2.68 -21.13 0.48
N ARG A 134 -3.43 -22.20 0.78
CA ARG A 134 -3.50 -22.82 2.10
C ARG A 134 -2.12 -23.21 2.63
N ASP A 135 -1.38 -23.96 1.82
CA ASP A 135 -0.09 -24.51 2.20
C ASP A 135 0.94 -23.40 2.44
N SER A 136 0.93 -22.37 1.59
CA SER A 136 1.89 -21.27 1.70
C SER A 136 1.66 -20.41 2.94
N VAL A 137 0.40 -20.06 3.19
CA VAL A 137 0.01 -19.27 4.37
C VAL A 137 0.29 -20.06 5.64
N ALA A 138 -0.20 -21.32 5.72
CA ALA A 138 -0.02 -22.14 6.90
C ALA A 138 1.46 -22.39 7.22
N HIS A 139 2.29 -22.60 6.19
CA HIS A 139 3.72 -22.81 6.36
C HIS A 139 4.43 -21.58 6.94
N LEU A 140 4.21 -20.39 6.38
CA LEU A 140 4.85 -19.16 6.86
C LEU A 140 4.35 -18.74 8.26
N THR A 141 3.05 -18.92 8.52
CA THR A 141 2.48 -18.66 9.85
C THR A 141 3.05 -19.64 10.89
N ALA A 142 3.25 -20.92 10.54
CA ALA A 142 3.88 -21.90 11.43
C ALA A 142 5.36 -21.59 11.73
N GLU A 143 6.06 -20.92 10.81
CA GLU A 143 7.43 -20.42 10.99
C GLU A 143 7.47 -19.09 11.77
N GLY A 144 6.32 -18.57 12.21
CA GLY A 144 6.20 -17.39 13.06
C GLY A 144 6.15 -16.05 12.32
N GLN A 145 5.99 -16.05 10.99
CA GLN A 145 5.81 -14.83 10.21
C GLN A 145 4.33 -14.42 10.18
N ARG A 146 4.04 -13.12 10.27
CA ARG A 146 2.70 -12.58 10.03
C ARG A 146 2.46 -12.54 8.52
N VAL A 147 1.36 -13.13 8.05
CA VAL A 147 1.09 -13.25 6.61
C VAL A 147 -0.05 -12.34 6.19
N PHE A 148 0.18 -11.52 5.16
CA PHE A 148 -0.86 -10.84 4.39
C PHE A 148 -1.02 -11.53 3.03
N LEU A 149 -2.24 -11.59 2.52
CA LEU A 149 -2.51 -12.14 1.20
C LEU A 149 -3.02 -11.04 0.26
N ASP A 150 -2.25 -10.76 -0.79
CA ASP A 150 -2.68 -9.97 -1.93
C ASP A 150 -3.46 -10.86 -2.91
N ALA A 151 -4.78 -10.68 -2.93
CA ALA A 151 -5.67 -11.34 -3.87
C ALA A 151 -5.61 -10.62 -5.23
N GLU A 152 -4.65 -11.03 -6.05
CA GLU A 152 -4.39 -10.42 -7.36
C GLU A 152 -5.56 -10.65 -8.33
N HIS A 153 -5.92 -9.60 -9.06
CA HIS A 153 -7.11 -9.54 -9.93
C HIS A 153 -8.41 -9.83 -9.20
N PHE A 154 -8.51 -9.53 -7.90
CA PHE A 154 -9.69 -9.85 -7.10
C PHE A 154 -10.98 -9.30 -7.71
N PHE A 155 -11.01 -8.03 -8.13
CA PHE A 155 -12.25 -7.43 -8.63
C PHE A 155 -12.71 -8.04 -9.96
N ASP A 156 -11.78 -8.26 -10.89
CA ASP A 156 -12.08 -8.94 -12.16
C ASP A 156 -12.54 -10.39 -11.92
N GLY A 157 -11.88 -11.08 -10.98
CA GLY A 157 -12.23 -12.43 -10.55
C GLY A 157 -13.60 -12.50 -9.89
N TYR A 158 -13.91 -11.56 -9.00
CA TYR A 158 -15.19 -11.47 -8.29
C TYR A 158 -16.35 -11.21 -9.25
N LEU A 159 -16.16 -10.36 -10.27
CA LEU A 159 -17.16 -10.13 -11.30
C LEU A 159 -17.40 -11.36 -12.18
N ALA A 160 -16.39 -12.23 -12.34
CA ALA A 160 -16.49 -13.45 -13.13
C ALA A 160 -17.09 -14.62 -12.32
N ASP A 161 -16.62 -14.82 -11.09
CA ASP A 161 -17.02 -15.89 -10.17
C ASP A 161 -16.83 -15.43 -8.71
N PRO A 162 -17.84 -14.78 -8.10
CA PRO A 162 -17.71 -14.23 -6.75
C PRO A 162 -17.54 -15.30 -5.68
N VAL A 163 -18.07 -16.50 -5.91
CA VAL A 163 -17.94 -17.63 -4.98
C VAL A 163 -16.48 -18.04 -4.90
N TYR A 164 -15.83 -18.26 -6.05
CA TYR A 164 -14.43 -18.66 -6.07
C TYR A 164 -13.49 -17.57 -5.57
N ALA A 165 -13.73 -16.29 -5.92
CA ALA A 165 -12.91 -15.18 -5.45
C ALA A 165 -12.94 -15.09 -3.91
N VAL A 166 -14.12 -15.22 -3.28
CA VAL A 166 -14.27 -15.23 -1.81
C VAL A 166 -13.73 -16.53 -1.19
N GLU A 167 -13.79 -17.66 -1.88
CA GLU A 167 -13.20 -18.92 -1.43
C GLU A 167 -11.67 -18.82 -1.30
N CYS A 168 -10.98 -18.17 -2.25
CA CYS A 168 -9.55 -17.89 -2.16
C CYS A 168 -9.19 -17.10 -0.89
N LEU A 169 -10.00 -16.10 -0.56
CA LEU A 169 -9.85 -15.30 0.66
C LEU A 169 -10.08 -16.16 1.92
N THR A 170 -11.18 -16.91 1.94
CA THR A 170 -11.58 -17.74 3.07
C THR A 170 -10.50 -18.78 3.40
N VAL A 171 -9.97 -19.45 2.38
CA VAL A 171 -8.88 -20.44 2.55
C VAL A 171 -7.62 -19.82 3.13
N ALA A 172 -7.26 -18.59 2.73
CA ALA A 172 -6.13 -17.89 3.32
C ALA A 172 -6.37 -17.51 4.78
N ALA A 173 -7.55 -16.98 5.13
CA ALA A 173 -7.89 -16.67 6.51
C ALA A 173 -7.89 -17.92 7.40
N GLU A 174 -8.47 -19.03 6.95
CA GLU A 174 -8.46 -20.31 7.67
C GLU A 174 -7.05 -20.86 7.88
N ALA A 175 -6.15 -20.62 6.93
CA ALA A 175 -4.73 -20.99 7.02
C ALA A 175 -3.91 -20.05 7.93
N GLY A 176 -4.49 -18.94 8.39
CA GLY A 176 -3.88 -18.00 9.33
C GLY A 176 -3.35 -16.71 8.71
N ALA A 177 -3.77 -16.35 7.50
CA ALA A 177 -3.49 -15.02 6.96
C ALA A 177 -4.24 -13.97 7.80
N ASP A 178 -3.55 -12.89 8.14
CA ASP A 178 -4.06 -11.88 9.06
C ASP A 178 -4.83 -10.75 8.33
N VAL A 179 -4.43 -10.41 7.11
CA VAL A 179 -5.12 -9.43 6.27
C VAL A 179 -5.26 -9.99 4.86
N LEU A 180 -6.46 -9.84 4.30
CA LEU A 180 -6.76 -10.23 2.93
C LEU A 180 -7.00 -8.99 2.07
N VAL A 181 -6.07 -8.70 1.18
CA VAL A 181 -6.00 -7.47 0.41
C VAL A 181 -6.64 -7.68 -0.95
N LEU A 182 -7.69 -6.92 -1.24
CA LEU A 182 -8.38 -6.96 -2.53
C LEU A 182 -7.60 -6.10 -3.51
N CYS A 183 -7.05 -6.67 -4.57
CA CYS A 183 -6.25 -5.92 -5.54
C CYS A 183 -7.10 -5.52 -6.76
N ASP A 184 -7.26 -4.21 -6.99
CA ASP A 184 -7.71 -3.66 -8.27
C ASP A 184 -6.53 -3.59 -9.23
N THR A 185 -6.02 -4.77 -9.60
CA THR A 185 -4.75 -4.94 -10.34
C THR A 185 -4.75 -4.22 -11.69
N ASN A 186 -5.90 -4.18 -12.37
CA ASN A 186 -6.06 -3.48 -13.64
C ASN A 186 -6.42 -1.99 -13.48
N GLY A 187 -6.63 -1.50 -12.25
CA GLY A 187 -7.03 -0.12 -11.96
C GLY A 187 -8.36 0.28 -12.58
N GLY A 188 -9.23 -0.70 -12.83
CA GLY A 188 -10.43 -0.57 -13.65
C GLY A 188 -11.70 -0.24 -12.86
N MET A 189 -11.64 -0.31 -11.52
CA MET A 189 -12.82 -0.14 -10.70
C MET A 189 -13.17 1.33 -10.49
N LEU A 190 -14.48 1.61 -10.44
CA LEU A 190 -15.00 2.91 -10.02
C LEU A 190 -15.42 2.86 -8.55
N PRO A 191 -15.32 3.97 -7.80
CA PRO A 191 -15.46 3.96 -6.33
C PRO A 191 -16.73 3.31 -5.81
N TYR A 192 -17.88 3.61 -6.42
CA TYR A 192 -19.18 3.08 -5.97
C TYR A 192 -19.28 1.56 -6.14
N ARG A 193 -18.84 1.01 -7.28
CA ARG A 193 -18.85 -0.44 -7.52
C ARG A 193 -17.85 -1.17 -6.64
N LEU A 194 -16.70 -0.53 -6.42
CA LEU A 194 -15.67 -1.06 -5.55
C LEU A 194 -16.18 -1.15 -4.11
N ALA A 195 -16.82 -0.10 -3.60
CA ALA A 195 -17.43 -0.08 -2.28
C ALA A 195 -18.47 -1.18 -2.09
N ASP A 196 -19.34 -1.42 -3.08
CA ASP A 196 -20.33 -2.51 -3.02
C ASP A 196 -19.66 -3.88 -2.85
N ILE A 197 -18.60 -4.15 -3.63
CA ILE A 197 -17.86 -5.42 -3.57
C ILE A 197 -17.09 -5.54 -2.26
N VAL A 198 -16.34 -4.51 -1.86
CA VAL A 198 -15.57 -4.54 -0.61
C VAL A 198 -16.50 -4.70 0.59
N GLY A 199 -17.62 -3.98 0.64
CA GLY A 199 -18.61 -4.09 1.70
C GLY A 199 -19.23 -5.49 1.80
N ALA A 200 -19.49 -6.15 0.68
CA ALA A 200 -19.95 -7.54 0.67
C ALA A 200 -18.90 -8.51 1.26
N VAL A 201 -17.62 -8.33 0.93
CA VAL A 201 -16.53 -9.15 1.48
C VAL A 201 -16.33 -8.85 2.96
N VAL A 202 -16.33 -7.58 3.40
CA VAL A 202 -16.27 -7.20 4.82
C VAL A 202 -17.43 -7.83 5.60
N GLY A 203 -18.63 -7.90 5.01
CA GLY A 203 -19.81 -8.54 5.61
C GLY A 203 -19.65 -10.03 5.93
N THR A 204 -18.64 -10.71 5.37
CA THR A 204 -18.30 -12.10 5.72
C THR A 204 -17.57 -12.23 7.06
N GLY A 205 -17.08 -11.12 7.62
CA GLY A 205 -16.28 -11.09 8.85
C GLY A 205 -14.77 -11.18 8.62
N LEU A 206 -14.31 -11.29 7.37
CA LEU A 206 -12.89 -11.27 7.02
C LEU A 206 -12.26 -9.89 7.26
N ARG A 207 -10.99 -9.87 7.69
CA ARG A 207 -10.21 -8.63 7.79
C ARG A 207 -9.68 -8.24 6.42
N VAL A 208 -10.29 -7.21 5.82
CA VAL A 208 -10.03 -6.80 4.45
C VAL A 208 -9.07 -5.60 4.36
N GLY A 209 -8.18 -5.66 3.37
CA GLY A 209 -7.40 -4.53 2.89
C GLY A 209 -7.68 -4.18 1.43
N ILE A 210 -7.13 -3.06 0.94
CA ILE A 210 -7.27 -2.59 -0.45
C ILE A 210 -5.90 -2.24 -1.05
N HIS A 211 -5.66 -2.68 -2.27
CA HIS A 211 -4.55 -2.23 -3.13
C HIS A 211 -5.12 -1.80 -4.48
N ALA A 212 -5.11 -0.49 -4.75
CA ALA A 212 -5.76 0.08 -5.93
C ALA A 212 -4.74 0.67 -6.91
N HIS A 213 -4.76 0.18 -8.16
CA HIS A 213 -4.05 0.82 -9.26
C HIS A 213 -4.87 1.97 -9.86
N ASN A 214 -4.19 2.86 -10.57
CA ASN A 214 -4.72 4.17 -10.94
C ASN A 214 -5.07 4.33 -12.43
N ASP A 215 -5.26 3.23 -13.17
CA ASP A 215 -5.54 3.25 -14.62
C ASP A 215 -6.80 4.06 -15.00
N THR A 216 -7.81 4.11 -14.12
CA THR A 216 -9.02 4.96 -14.29
C THR A 216 -8.97 6.27 -13.50
N ALA A 217 -7.78 6.67 -13.02
CA ALA A 217 -7.56 7.82 -12.13
C ALA A 217 -8.37 7.76 -10.81
N CYS A 218 -8.79 6.56 -10.40
CA CYS A 218 -9.65 6.35 -9.24
C CYS A 218 -8.93 5.78 -8.01
N ALA A 219 -7.62 5.53 -8.03
CA ALA A 219 -6.95 4.74 -6.98
C ALA A 219 -7.15 5.32 -5.56
N VAL A 220 -6.92 6.63 -5.37
CA VAL A 220 -7.12 7.29 -4.07
C VAL A 220 -8.59 7.22 -3.63
N ALA A 221 -9.52 7.49 -4.56
CA ALA A 221 -10.95 7.46 -4.28
C ALA A 221 -11.45 6.04 -3.96
N ASN A 222 -10.93 5.03 -4.66
CA ASN A 222 -11.21 3.61 -4.44
C ASN A 222 -10.69 3.18 -3.07
N SER A 223 -9.46 3.55 -2.71
CA SER A 223 -8.91 3.24 -1.38
C SER A 223 -9.76 3.85 -0.26
N LEU A 224 -10.17 5.11 -0.38
CA LEU A 224 -11.05 5.76 0.60
C LEU A 224 -12.44 5.12 0.66
N ALA A 225 -13.01 4.75 -0.48
CA ALA A 225 -14.31 4.09 -0.55
C ALA A 225 -14.29 2.69 0.09
N ALA A 226 -13.21 1.92 -0.10
CA ALA A 226 -13.02 0.64 0.57
C ALA A 226 -12.92 0.79 2.09
N ILE A 227 -12.21 1.82 2.57
CA ILE A 227 -12.08 2.12 4.01
C ILE A 227 -13.43 2.51 4.62
N ASP A 228 -14.23 3.31 3.90
CA ASP A 228 -15.56 3.76 4.36
C ASP A 228 -16.50 2.58 4.62
N VAL A 229 -16.40 1.51 3.82
CA VAL A 229 -17.19 0.28 3.99
C VAL A 229 -16.52 -0.77 4.87
N GLY A 230 -15.41 -0.44 5.55
CA GLY A 230 -14.84 -1.25 6.63
C GLY A 230 -13.49 -1.92 6.35
N ALA A 231 -12.81 -1.62 5.24
CA ALA A 231 -11.42 -2.06 5.07
C ALA A 231 -10.52 -1.42 6.14
N THR A 232 -9.61 -2.20 6.73
CA THR A 232 -8.72 -1.77 7.82
C THR A 232 -7.24 -1.80 7.45
N HIS A 233 -6.95 -1.94 6.16
CA HIS A 233 -5.60 -1.94 5.63
C HIS A 233 -5.61 -1.29 4.24
N VAL A 234 -4.71 -0.35 4.00
CA VAL A 234 -4.54 0.29 2.70
C VAL A 234 -3.09 0.17 2.24
N GLN A 235 -2.94 -0.36 1.04
CA GLN A 235 -1.68 -0.35 0.31
C GLN A 235 -1.65 0.80 -0.70
N GLY A 236 -0.47 1.34 -0.89
CA GLY A 236 -0.20 2.34 -1.90
C GLY A 236 1.27 2.70 -1.91
N THR A 237 1.62 3.76 -2.63
CA THR A 237 3.00 4.19 -2.77
C THR A 237 3.15 5.67 -2.50
N ALA A 238 4.36 6.07 -2.10
CA ALA A 238 4.78 7.44 -2.13
C ALA A 238 4.67 7.98 -3.56
N ASN A 239 4.01 9.14 -3.69
CA ASN A 239 3.81 9.85 -4.95
C ASN A 239 3.06 9.05 -6.03
N GLY A 240 2.30 8.03 -5.62
CA GLY A 240 1.51 7.20 -6.53
C GLY A 240 2.34 6.40 -7.53
N TYR A 241 3.63 6.16 -7.27
CA TYR A 241 4.49 5.37 -8.14
C TYR A 241 3.97 3.93 -8.32
N GLY A 242 4.22 3.35 -9.50
CA GLY A 242 3.86 1.97 -9.80
C GLY A 242 3.86 1.71 -11.30
N GLU A 243 3.46 0.50 -11.68
CA GLU A 243 3.23 0.15 -13.08
C GLU A 243 2.20 1.07 -13.74
N ARG A 244 2.36 1.34 -15.05
CA ARG A 244 1.40 2.06 -15.88
C ARG A 244 1.06 3.46 -15.30
N CYS A 245 -0.17 3.66 -14.85
CA CYS A 245 -0.66 4.90 -14.23
C CYS A 245 -0.38 4.99 -12.72
N GLY A 246 0.27 3.99 -12.15
CA GLY A 246 0.69 3.97 -10.76
C GLY A 246 -0.35 3.40 -9.79
N ASN A 247 -0.11 3.63 -8.50
CA ASN A 247 -0.92 3.16 -7.39
C ASN A 247 -1.64 4.31 -6.70
N ALA A 248 -2.46 4.00 -5.69
CA ALA A 248 -2.97 5.01 -4.77
C ALA A 248 -1.81 5.78 -4.13
N ASP A 249 -1.81 7.10 -4.29
CA ASP A 249 -0.84 7.98 -3.63
C ASP A 249 -1.12 8.05 -2.14
N LEU A 250 -0.21 7.45 -1.35
CA LEU A 250 -0.36 7.37 0.10
C LEU A 250 -0.39 8.74 0.77
N PHE A 251 0.29 9.74 0.23
CA PHE A 251 0.23 11.08 0.81
C PHE A 251 -1.19 11.65 0.74
N SER A 252 -1.87 11.42 -0.38
CA SER A 252 -3.27 11.82 -0.56
C SER A 252 -4.23 11.02 0.31
N VAL A 253 -4.04 9.70 0.41
CA VAL A 253 -4.87 8.82 1.26
C VAL A 253 -4.73 9.20 2.74
N ILE A 254 -3.50 9.30 3.25
CA ILE A 254 -3.22 9.68 4.64
C ILE A 254 -3.82 11.05 4.96
N SER A 255 -3.58 12.04 4.11
CA SER A 255 -4.11 13.39 4.30
C SER A 255 -5.63 13.40 4.36
N ALA A 256 -6.31 12.69 3.47
CA ALA A 256 -7.76 12.61 3.49
C ALA A 256 -8.27 11.93 4.77
N LEU A 257 -7.65 10.83 5.22
CA LEU A 257 -8.06 10.14 6.44
C LEU A 257 -7.90 11.03 7.67
N GLU A 258 -6.74 11.64 7.89
CA GLU A 258 -6.52 12.45 9.10
C GLU A 258 -7.28 13.78 9.05
N VAL A 259 -7.23 14.50 7.92
CA VAL A 259 -7.78 15.85 7.82
C VAL A 259 -9.29 15.86 7.58
N LYS A 260 -9.81 14.94 6.75
CA LYS A 260 -11.22 14.97 6.33
C LYS A 260 -12.11 14.05 7.14
N THR A 261 -11.58 12.95 7.67
CA THR A 261 -12.36 11.99 8.46
C THR A 261 -12.01 12.02 9.96
N GLY A 262 -10.91 12.68 10.34
CA GLY A 262 -10.42 12.68 11.72
C GLY A 262 -9.86 11.33 12.17
N ARG A 263 -9.64 10.38 11.25
CA ARG A 263 -9.03 9.09 11.54
C ARG A 263 -7.52 9.27 11.57
N GLN A 264 -6.95 9.29 12.77
CA GLN A 264 -5.51 9.28 12.94
C GLN A 264 -4.93 7.93 12.46
N VAL A 265 -4.01 7.96 11.50
CA VAL A 265 -3.37 6.77 10.90
C VAL A 265 -1.84 6.81 10.98
N LEU A 266 -1.26 7.97 11.27
CA LEU A 266 0.15 8.16 11.60
C LEU A 266 0.34 8.41 13.11
N PRO A 267 1.57 8.30 13.63
CA PRO A 267 1.89 8.79 14.96
C PRO A 267 1.55 10.29 15.09
N PRO A 268 1.07 10.75 16.28
CA PRO A 268 0.68 12.14 16.47
C PRO A 268 1.77 13.12 16.05
N GLY A 269 1.40 14.15 15.29
CA GLY A 269 2.31 15.20 14.85
C GLY A 269 3.19 14.85 13.66
N ARG A 270 3.04 13.68 13.03
CA ARG A 270 3.81 13.31 11.82
C ARG A 270 3.19 13.79 10.52
N LEU A 271 1.92 14.18 10.51
CA LEU A 271 1.24 14.66 9.31
C LEU A 271 1.94 15.86 8.64
N VAL A 272 2.56 16.73 9.44
CA VAL A 272 3.35 17.87 8.96
C VAL A 272 4.61 17.46 8.16
N GLU A 273 5.04 16.21 8.23
CA GLU A 273 6.22 15.71 7.51
C GLU A 273 5.90 15.25 6.08
N LEU A 274 4.61 15.17 5.70
CA LEU A 274 4.17 14.66 4.39
C LEU A 274 4.88 15.33 3.22
N GLY A 275 4.85 16.67 3.16
CA GLY A 275 5.50 17.43 2.09
C GLY A 275 6.99 17.12 1.98
N ARG A 276 7.72 17.14 3.12
CA ARG A 276 9.16 16.86 3.15
C ARG A 276 9.48 15.44 2.69
N VAL A 277 8.74 14.44 3.17
CA VAL A 277 8.96 13.02 2.84
C VAL A 277 8.66 12.76 1.36
N ALA A 278 7.58 13.33 0.82
CA ALA A 278 7.23 13.21 -0.59
C ALA A 278 8.36 13.69 -1.53
N HIS A 279 8.93 14.85 -1.22
CA HIS A 279 10.05 15.41 -1.99
C HIS A 279 11.35 14.61 -1.82
N ALA A 280 11.66 14.17 -0.59
CA ALA A 280 12.86 13.37 -0.33
C ALA A 280 12.82 12.03 -1.06
N VAL A 281 11.66 11.36 -1.08
CA VAL A 281 11.48 10.12 -1.85
C VAL A 281 11.63 10.37 -3.35
N ALA A 282 11.07 11.46 -3.87
CA ALA A 282 11.21 11.83 -5.28
C ALA A 282 12.68 12.12 -5.66
N GLU A 283 13.41 12.83 -4.80
CA GLU A 283 14.85 13.12 -4.98
C GLU A 283 15.68 11.82 -5.02
N VAL A 284 15.49 10.92 -4.06
CA VAL A 284 16.19 9.62 -4.02
C VAL A 284 15.81 8.74 -5.21
N ALA A 285 14.54 8.75 -5.62
CA ALA A 285 14.07 8.02 -6.80
C ALA A 285 14.52 8.67 -8.13
N ASN A 286 15.16 9.84 -8.09
CA ASN A 286 15.54 10.65 -9.24
C ASN A 286 14.34 10.94 -10.17
N ILE A 287 13.20 11.29 -9.57
CA ILE A 287 11.96 11.67 -10.26
C ILE A 287 11.66 13.13 -9.92
N ALA A 288 11.38 13.93 -10.95
CA ALA A 288 10.96 15.31 -10.74
C ALA A 288 9.63 15.34 -9.96
N PRO A 289 9.56 16.05 -8.81
CA PRO A 289 8.31 16.19 -8.06
C PRO A 289 7.22 16.85 -8.91
N ASP A 290 5.99 16.35 -8.83
CA ASP A 290 4.84 17.01 -9.46
C ASP A 290 4.40 18.20 -8.60
N ALA A 291 4.63 19.41 -9.11
CA ALA A 291 4.25 20.64 -8.42
C ALA A 291 2.73 20.72 -8.16
N HIS A 292 1.89 20.05 -8.94
CA HIS A 292 0.43 20.06 -8.80
C HIS A 292 -0.12 18.81 -8.09
N GLN A 293 0.75 17.96 -7.54
CA GLN A 293 0.33 16.80 -6.77
C GLN A 293 -0.59 17.23 -5.63
N PRO A 294 -1.75 16.57 -5.44
CA PRO A 294 -2.64 16.88 -4.32
C PRO A 294 -1.90 16.85 -2.98
N TRP A 295 -2.22 17.80 -2.11
CA TRP A 295 -1.67 17.97 -0.75
C TRP A 295 -0.19 18.37 -0.68
N VAL A 296 0.72 17.63 -1.33
CA VAL A 296 2.17 17.79 -1.12
C VAL A 296 2.87 18.57 -2.24
N GLY A 297 2.20 18.83 -3.36
CA GLY A 297 2.76 19.61 -4.46
C GLY A 297 3.00 21.07 -4.08
N SER A 298 4.12 21.63 -4.54
CA SER A 298 4.51 23.03 -4.24
C SER A 298 3.55 24.11 -4.81
N SER A 299 2.61 23.70 -5.68
CA SER A 299 1.53 24.51 -6.24
C SER A 299 0.14 24.10 -5.74
N ALA A 300 0.01 23.08 -4.88
CA ALA A 300 -1.28 22.58 -4.39
C ALA A 300 -2.10 23.66 -3.64
N PHE A 301 -1.41 24.63 -3.03
CA PHE A 301 -1.98 25.78 -2.33
C PHE A 301 -1.53 27.12 -2.93
N ALA A 302 -1.21 27.13 -4.23
CA ALA A 302 -0.84 28.34 -4.94
C ALA A 302 -2.06 29.05 -5.52
N HIS A 303 -2.12 30.37 -5.35
CA HIS A 303 -3.22 31.21 -5.81
C HIS A 303 -2.73 32.30 -6.75
N LYS A 304 -3.29 32.34 -7.95
CA LYS A 304 -2.97 33.36 -8.96
C LYS A 304 -3.67 34.68 -8.64
N ALA A 305 -2.95 35.80 -8.81
CA ALA A 305 -3.47 37.15 -8.64
C ALA A 305 -4.84 37.36 -9.31
N GLY A 306 -5.73 38.08 -8.62
CA GLY A 306 -7.10 38.35 -9.06
C GLY A 306 -8.12 38.19 -7.93
N LEU A 307 -9.33 37.75 -8.28
CA LEU A 307 -10.44 37.55 -7.35
C LEU A 307 -10.06 36.66 -6.16
N HIS A 308 -9.24 35.63 -6.39
CA HIS A 308 -8.80 34.67 -5.36
C HIS A 308 -7.97 35.35 -4.27
N VAL A 309 -7.03 36.22 -4.64
CA VAL A 309 -6.15 36.91 -3.67
C VAL A 309 -6.92 37.92 -2.83
N SER A 310 -7.93 38.58 -3.41
CA SER A 310 -8.79 39.48 -2.64
C SER A 310 -9.61 38.72 -1.58
N ALA A 311 -10.10 37.52 -1.92
CA ALA A 311 -10.86 36.71 -0.99
C ALA A 311 -9.99 36.05 0.08
N ILE A 312 -8.80 35.54 -0.27
CA ILE A 312 -7.85 34.98 0.70
C ILE A 312 -7.39 36.02 1.72
N LYS A 313 -7.22 37.28 1.30
CA LYS A 313 -6.93 38.39 2.23
C LYS A 313 -8.07 38.65 3.21
N ALA A 314 -9.30 38.36 2.82
CA ALA A 314 -10.45 38.48 3.70
C ALA A 314 -10.54 37.27 4.64
N ASP A 315 -10.41 36.07 4.09
CA ASP A 315 -10.43 34.79 4.80
C ASP A 315 -9.77 33.70 3.93
N PRO A 316 -8.65 33.09 4.35
CA PRO A 316 -7.97 32.02 3.61
C PRO A 316 -8.85 30.80 3.31
N ASP A 317 -9.84 30.50 4.15
CA ASP A 317 -10.70 29.32 4.01
C ASP A 317 -11.67 29.45 2.81
N LEU A 318 -11.84 30.65 2.26
CA LEU A 318 -12.69 30.87 1.08
C LEU A 318 -12.15 30.20 -0.19
N TYR A 319 -10.85 29.90 -0.24
CA TYR A 319 -10.19 29.27 -1.38
C TYR A 319 -9.27 28.11 -0.97
N GLN A 320 -9.28 27.70 0.29
CA GLN A 320 -8.50 26.59 0.80
C GLN A 320 -9.40 25.59 1.51
N HIS A 321 -9.19 24.31 1.25
CA HIS A 321 -9.96 23.28 1.93
C HIS A 321 -9.34 22.86 3.29
N VAL A 322 -8.15 23.39 3.62
CA VAL A 322 -7.40 23.16 4.86
C VAL A 322 -6.26 24.18 4.93
N ASP A 323 -5.79 24.50 6.13
CA ASP A 323 -4.49 25.15 6.34
C ASP A 323 -3.35 24.26 5.79
N PRO A 324 -2.55 24.73 4.80
CA PRO A 324 -1.48 23.94 4.21
C PRO A 324 -0.39 23.51 5.20
N ALA A 325 -0.21 24.25 6.30
CA ALA A 325 0.80 23.92 7.31
C ALA A 325 0.53 22.56 7.99
N VAL A 326 -0.73 22.10 8.00
CA VAL A 326 -1.13 20.80 8.57
C VAL A 326 -0.44 19.62 7.88
N VAL A 327 -0.13 19.75 6.58
CA VAL A 327 0.54 18.71 5.76
C VAL A 327 1.97 19.09 5.40
N GLY A 328 2.55 20.09 6.07
CA GLY A 328 3.91 20.56 5.80
C GLY A 328 4.06 21.29 4.47
N ASN A 329 3.01 21.97 4.03
CA ASN A 329 3.02 22.79 2.82
C ASN A 329 2.76 24.26 3.18
N ASP A 330 2.93 25.16 2.21
CA ASP A 330 2.77 26.60 2.40
C ASP A 330 1.81 27.20 1.36
N MET A 331 1.07 28.24 1.76
CA MET A 331 0.31 29.06 0.82
C MET A 331 1.25 29.95 0.01
N ARG A 332 1.09 29.95 -1.32
CA ARG A 332 1.88 30.80 -2.23
C ARG A 332 0.99 31.71 -3.06
N LEU A 333 1.35 32.99 -3.14
CA LEU A 333 0.71 33.96 -4.04
C LEU A 333 1.56 34.13 -5.29
N LEU A 334 0.96 33.90 -6.46
CA LEU A 334 1.63 34.10 -7.75
C LEU A 334 1.32 35.51 -8.26
N VAL A 335 2.38 36.26 -8.56
CA VAL A 335 2.34 37.62 -9.14
C VAL A 335 2.23 37.54 -10.65
#